data_AF-D7E4K1-F1
#
_entry.id   AF-D7E4K1-F1
#
_cell.length_a   1.000
_cell.length_b   1.000
_cell.length_c   1.000
_cell.angle_alpha   90.00
_cell.angle_beta   90.00
_cell.angle_gamma   90.00
#
_symmetry.space_group_name_H-M   'P 1'
#
loop_
_entity.id
_entity.type
_entity.pdbx_description
1 polymer ?
#
loop_
_entity_poly.entity_id
_entity_poly.type
_entity_poly.pdbx_seq_one_letter_code
_entity_poly.pdbx_strand_id
1 'polypeptide(L)' 'MLENNNMQFNVNSNPSNLEPILERIFANRRITRKDQQIMMSSFLTEDGLSDHHLRQINKVFDALKGGLIKVVDLH' A
#
# COMPACT_ATOMS: atom_id res chain seq x y z
N MET A 1 6.09 34.42 -2.72
CA MET A 1 6.08 33.68 -1.45
C MET A 1 5.09 32.54 -1.60
N LEU A 2 5.61 31.32 -1.41
CA LEU A 2 4.98 30.01 -1.23
C LEU A 2 4.34 29.35 -2.47
N GLU A 3 5.14 28.47 -3.08
CA GLU A 3 4.75 27.33 -3.90
C GLU A 3 3.73 26.45 -3.17
N ASN A 4 2.65 26.08 -3.85
CA ASN A 4 1.85 24.92 -3.48
C ASN A 4 2.00 23.87 -4.58
N ASN A 5 2.99 22.99 -4.39
CA ASN A 5 3.21 21.82 -5.21
C ASN A 5 1.96 20.95 -5.13
N ASN A 6 1.21 20.93 -6.23
CA ASN A 6 0.03 20.11 -6.42
C ASN A 6 0.51 18.65 -6.50
N MET A 7 0.57 17.96 -5.36
CA MET A 7 0.71 16.50 -5.31
C MET A 7 -0.52 15.92 -6.02
N GLN A 8 -0.35 15.61 -7.31
CA GLN A 8 -1.30 14.82 -8.08
C GLN A 8 -1.35 13.42 -7.46
N PHE A 9 -2.25 13.25 -6.50
CA PHE A 9 -2.75 11.94 -6.15
C PHE A 9 -3.53 11.45 -7.37
N ASN A 10 -2.91 10.63 -8.20
CA ASN A 10 -3.63 9.83 -9.17
C ASN A 10 -4.40 8.76 -8.38
N VAL A 11 -5.49 9.18 -7.76
CA VAL A 11 -6.45 8.32 -7.05
C VAL A 11 -7.26 7.57 -8.11
N ASN A 12 -6.62 6.58 -8.72
CA ASN A 12 -7.33 5.37 -9.08
C ASN A 12 -7.48 4.53 -7.81
N SER A 13 -8.13 5.11 -6.80
CA SER A 13 -8.57 4.46 -5.56
C SER A 13 -9.81 3.63 -5.86
N ASN A 14 -9.65 2.66 -6.77
CA ASN A 14 -10.54 1.53 -6.74
C ASN A 14 -9.97 0.53 -5.73
N PRO A 15 -10.72 0.10 -4.71
CA PRO A 15 -10.30 -0.96 -3.81
C PRO A 15 -9.95 -2.27 -4.55
N SER A 16 -10.33 -2.40 -5.82
CA SER A 16 -9.92 -3.49 -6.72
C SER A 16 -8.44 -3.50 -7.13
N ASN A 17 -7.64 -2.51 -6.71
CA ASN A 17 -6.23 -2.39 -7.12
C ASN A 17 -5.22 -2.82 -6.04
N LEU A 18 -5.67 -3.45 -4.95
CA LEU A 18 -4.79 -3.92 -3.87
C LEU A 18 -4.03 -5.19 -4.21
N GLU A 19 -4.67 -6.15 -4.87
CA GLU A 19 -4.06 -7.45 -5.19
C GLU A 19 -2.74 -7.31 -5.96
N PRO A 20 -2.66 -6.52 -7.06
CA PRO A 20 -1.40 -6.33 -7.78
C PRO A 20 -0.30 -5.71 -6.93
N ILE A 21 -0.65 -4.83 -5.99
CA ILE A 21 0.31 -4.17 -5.10
C ILE A 21 0.86 -5.19 -4.10
N LEU A 22 -0.02 -5.98 -3.49
CA LEU A 22 0.34 -7.01 -2.53
C LEU A 22 1.22 -8.08 -3.19
N GLU A 23 0.86 -8.54 -4.38
CA GLU A 23 1.68 -9.47 -5.18
C GLU A 23 3.06 -8.90 -5.46
N ARG A 24 3.14 -7.64 -5.93
CA ARG A 24 4.43 -6.98 -6.20
C ARG A 24 5.31 -6.89 -4.95
N ILE A 25 4.72 -6.61 -3.79
CA ILE A 25 5.44 -6.52 -2.52
C ILE A 25 6.05 -7.87 -2.14
N PHE A 26 5.27 -8.95 -2.24
CA PHE A 26 5.76 -10.29 -1.92
C PHE A 26 6.81 -10.79 -2.93
N ALA A 27 6.58 -10.56 -4.22
CA ALA A 27 7.52 -10.95 -5.27
C ALA A 27 8.89 -10.28 -5.09
N ASN A 28 8.89 -8.98 -4.77
CA ASN A 28 10.12 -8.20 -4.65
C ASN A 28 10.69 -8.15 -3.23
N ARG A 29 9.95 -8.69 -2.24
CA ARG A 29 10.24 -8.56 -0.79
C ARG A 29 10.50 -7.11 -0.36
N ARG A 30 9.83 -6.17 -1.01
CA ARG A 30 10.05 -4.73 -0.86
C ARG A 30 8.72 -4.01 -0.85
N ILE A 31 8.58 -3.08 0.07
CA ILE A 31 7.44 -2.16 0.13
C ILE A 31 7.95 -0.73 0.06
N THR A 32 7.28 0.10 -0.72
CA THR A 32 7.55 1.54 -0.80
C THR A 32 6.63 2.32 0.11
N ARG A 33 6.97 3.58 0.42
CA ARG A 33 6.04 4.50 1.09
C ARG A 33 4.74 4.67 0.31
N LYS A 34 4.80 4.71 -1.02
CA LYS A 34 3.61 4.78 -1.88
C LYS A 34 2.70 3.58 -1.69
N ASP A 35 3.25 2.37 -1.59
CA ASP A 35 2.45 1.17 -1.34
C ASP A 35 1.77 1.20 0.04
N GLN A 36 2.48 1.69 1.06
CA GLN A 36 1.91 1.88 2.40
C GLN A 36 0.75 2.87 2.37
N GLN A 37 0.92 4.02 1.69
CA GLN A 37 -0.14 5.01 1.55
C GLN A 37 -1.37 4.45 0.85
N ILE A 38 -1.18 3.68 -0.23
CA ILE A 38 -2.30 3.04 -0.94
C ILE A 38 -3.01 2.05 -0.03
N MET A 39 -2.27 1.17 0.66
CA MET A 39 -2.85 0.23 1.61
C MET A 39 -3.57 0.93 2.77
N MET A 40 -3.07 2.07 3.27
CA MET A 40 -3.77 2.83 4.31
C MET A 40 -5.04 3.48 3.78
N SER A 41 -4.99 4.04 2.56
CA SER A 41 -6.14 4.70 1.94
C SER A 41 -7.29 3.73 1.65
N SER A 42 -6.99 2.45 1.40
CA SER A 42 -8.02 1.44 1.17
C SER A 42 -8.77 1.01 2.43
N PHE A 43 -8.28 1.32 3.63
CA PHE A 43 -9.07 1.18 4.86
C PHE A 43 -10.12 2.27 5.01
N LEU A 44 -9.98 3.38 4.29
CA LEU A 44 -10.84 4.56 4.41
C LEU A 44 -11.97 4.58 3.37
N THR A 45 -12.08 3.55 2.52
CA THR A 45 -13.15 3.45 1.52
C THR A 45 -14.48 3.06 2.17
N GLU A 46 -15.59 3.57 1.64
CA GLU A 46 -16.95 3.41 2.20
C GLU A 46 -17.39 1.93 2.29
N ASP A 47 -16.96 1.10 1.32
CA ASP A 47 -17.19 -0.36 1.32
C ASP A 47 -16.24 -1.16 2.24
N GLY A 48 -15.24 -0.48 2.83
CA GLY A 48 -14.20 -1.11 3.64
C GLY A 48 -13.34 -2.14 2.87
N LEU A 49 -12.60 -2.95 3.62
CA LEU A 49 -11.81 -4.05 3.08
C LEU A 49 -12.53 -5.38 3.27
N SER A 50 -12.48 -6.24 2.24
CA SER A 50 -12.88 -7.64 2.41
C SER A 50 -11.94 -8.36 3.39
N ASP A 51 -12.44 -9.43 4.02
CA ASP A 51 -11.62 -10.29 4.88
C ASP A 51 -10.40 -10.85 4.15
N HIS A 52 -10.51 -11.07 2.83
CA HIS A 52 -9.40 -11.52 2.01
C HIS A 52 -8.28 -10.47 1.97
N HIS A 53 -8.61 -9.22 1.65
CA HIS A 53 -7.65 -8.13 1.63
C HIS A 53 -7.04 -7.88 3.01
N LEU A 54 -7.84 -7.92 4.07
CA LEU A 54 -7.36 -7.74 5.44
C LEU A 54 -6.32 -8.80 5.82
N ARG A 55 -6.59 -10.08 5.49
CA ARG A 55 -5.63 -11.18 5.72
C ARG A 55 -4.33 -10.98 4.94
N GLN A 56 -4.39 -10.51 3.69
CA GLN A 56 -3.17 -10.29 2.90
C GLN A 56 -2.36 -9.10 3.42
N ILE A 57 -3.01 -8.00 3.82
CA ILE A 57 -2.34 -6.85 4.43
C ILE A 57 -1.67 -7.25 5.75
N ASN A 58 -2.33 -8.05 6.60
CA ASN A 58 -1.73 -8.56 7.82
C ASN A 58 -0.46 -9.39 7.54
N LYS A 59 -0.46 -10.23 6.50
CA LYS A 59 0.74 -10.97 6.09
C LYS A 59 1.90 -10.04 5.70
N VAL A 60 1.62 -8.90 5.06
CA VAL A 60 2.66 -7.91 4.73
C VAL A 60 3.24 -7.31 6.02
N PHE A 61 2.39 -6.96 6.99
CA PHE A 61 2.85 -6.45 8.29
C PHE A 61 3.67 -7.47 9.07
N ASP A 62 3.24 -8.73 9.11
CA ASP A 62 4.00 -9.79 9.79
C ASP A 62 5.35 -10.03 9.12
N ALA A 63 5.39 -10.04 7.78
CA ALA A 63 6.62 -10.14 7.02
C ALA A 63 7.54 -8.92 7.19
N LEU A 64 6.99 -7.72 7.40
CA LEU A 64 7.76 -6.54 7.79
C LEU A 64 8.36 -6.68 9.19
N LYS A 65 7.55 -7.07 10.18
CA LYS A 65 8.01 -7.29 11.56
C LYS A 65 9.09 -8.37 11.64
N GLY A 66 8.96 -9.42 10.83
CA GLY A 66 9.94 -10.50 10.74
C GLY A 66 11.17 -10.18 9.88
N GLY A 67 11.26 -8.99 9.27
CA GLY A 67 12.38 -8.60 8.41
C GLY A 67 12.45 -9.32 7.05
N LEU A 68 11.39 -10.05 6.67
CA LEU A 68 11.27 -10.74 5.38
C LEU A 68 10.99 -9.79 4.23
N ILE A 69 10.31 -8.67 4.52
CA ILE A 69 10.09 -7.56 3.60
C ILE A 69 10.84 -6.34 4.16
N LYS A 70 11.49 -5.58 3.27
CA LYS A 70 12.15 -4.33 3.63
C LYS A 70 11.37 -3.13 3.09
N VAL A 71 11.27 -2.09 3.92
CA VAL A 71 10.83 -0.77 3.45
C VAL A 71 11.94 -0.16 2.63
N VAL A 72 11.60 0.32 1.43
CA VAL A 72 12.53 1.00 0.54
C VAL A 72 11.96 2.34 0.12
N ASP A 73 12.79 3.37 0.13
CA ASP A 73 12.48 4.63 -0.53
C ASP A 73 12.95 4.53 -1.99
N LEU A 74 11.98 4.38 -2.90
CA LEU A 74 12.18 4.62 -4.33
C LEU A 74 11.73 6.05 -4.57
N HIS A 75 12.69 6.94 -4.85
CA HIS A 75 12.44 8.31 -5.32
C HIS A 75 11.81 8.29 -6.72
#